data_AF-A0A9X4QZQ2-F1
#
_entry.id   AF-A0A9X4QZQ2-F1
#
_cell.length_a   1.000
_cell.length_b   1.000
_cell.length_c   1.000
_cell.angle_alpha   90.00
_cell.angle_beta   90.00
_cell.angle_gamma   90.00
#
_symmetry.space_group_name_H-M   'P 1'
#
loop_
_entity.id
_entity.type
_entity.pdbx_description
1 polymer ?
#
loop_
_entity_poly.entity_id
_entity_poly.type
_entity_poly.pdbx_seq_one_letter_code
_entity_poly.pdbx_strand_id
1 'polypeptide(L)'
;MASNPFIISFCILITVIGLLFLFVSINKRSIEKRAVQEQNRTNLQGQKTNKNRQSQQSSIRDDEYHVGGITTEYFILILMKHYSMYYADYSYEVLFNKKTQQDYDAFALFDGLWSLFGAFDEILELDYVEKGFGELYVDGVDVTYDTKTDIMNIKVDGMLISGNLDEIRAFRNEPTENFFMLDIRTASQLLSDYMGDIDDYKD
;
A
#
# COMPACT_ATOMS: atom_id res chain seq x y z
N MET A 1 -56.74 -8.20 1.09
CA MET A 1 -56.04 -9.01 0.07
C MET A 1 -54.72 -9.45 0.69
N ALA A 2 -54.47 -10.75 0.80
CA ALA A 2 -53.24 -11.27 1.41
C ALA A 2 -52.09 -11.06 0.43
N SER A 3 -51.21 -10.12 0.74
CA SER A 3 -49.99 -9.86 -0.02
C SER A 3 -49.09 -11.09 0.08
N ASN A 4 -48.80 -11.75 -1.04
CA ASN A 4 -47.95 -12.94 -1.05
C ASN A 4 -46.52 -12.55 -0.64
N PRO A 5 -45.98 -13.08 0.47
CA PRO A 5 -44.69 -12.66 1.01
C PRO A 5 -43.53 -12.88 0.02
N PHE A 6 -43.65 -13.86 -0.88
CA PHE A 6 -42.66 -14.09 -1.94
C PHE A 6 -42.64 -12.97 -2.98
N ILE A 7 -43.81 -12.43 -3.34
CA ILE A 7 -43.92 -11.33 -4.31
C ILE A 7 -43.35 -10.04 -3.70
N ILE A 8 -43.60 -9.79 -2.42
CA ILE A 8 -43.04 -8.63 -1.72
C ILE A 8 -41.51 -8.71 -1.64
N SER A 9 -40.97 -9.89 -1.28
CA SER A 9 -39.51 -10.09 -1.20
C SER A 9 -38.82 -9.90 -2.55
N PHE A 10 -39.43 -10.41 -3.63
CA PHE A 10 -38.91 -10.22 -4.99
C PHE A 10 -38.94 -8.75 -5.45
N CYS A 11 -40.01 -8.02 -5.13
CA CYS A 11 -40.10 -6.58 -5.41
C CYS A 11 -39.03 -5.78 -4.66
N ILE A 12 -38.77 -6.09 -3.39
CA ILE A 12 -37.71 -5.42 -2.61
C ILE A 12 -36.34 -5.68 -3.22
N LEU A 13 -36.05 -6.94 -3.61
CA LEU A 13 -34.77 -7.31 -4.21
C LEU A 13 -34.50 -6.57 -5.53
N ILE A 14 -35.50 -6.48 -6.42
CA ILE A 14 -35.39 -5.70 -7.66
C ILE A 14 -35.15 -4.21 -7.35
N THR A 15 -35.82 -3.68 -6.33
CA THR A 15 -35.68 -2.27 -5.94
C THR A 15 -34.28 -1.96 -5.41
N VAL A 16 -33.71 -2.85 -4.59
CA VAL A 16 -32.34 -2.71 -4.04
C VAL A 16 -31.29 -2.80 -5.15
N ILE A 17 -31.43 -3.75 -6.08
CA ILE A 17 -30.53 -3.88 -7.23
C ILE A 17 -30.60 -2.63 -8.11
N GLY A 18 -31.81 -2.11 -8.37
CA GLY A 18 -32.00 -0.87 -9.13
C GLY A 18 -31.36 0.35 -8.47
N LEU A 19 -31.47 0.47 -7.14
CA LEU A 19 -30.83 1.55 -6.38
C LEU A 19 -29.31 1.44 -6.41
N LEU A 20 -28.73 0.26 -6.24
CA LEU A 20 -27.28 0.05 -6.35
C LEU A 20 -26.78 0.41 -7.75
N PHE A 21 -27.52 0.06 -8.81
CA PHE A 21 -27.15 0.39 -10.18
C PHE A 21 -27.21 1.92 -10.44
N LEU A 22 -28.20 2.62 -9.87
CA LEU A 22 -28.27 4.07 -9.90
C LEU A 22 -27.10 4.72 -9.14
N PHE A 23 -26.76 4.22 -7.95
CA PHE A 23 -25.61 4.73 -7.18
C PHE A 23 -24.28 4.55 -7.92
N VAL A 24 -24.04 3.37 -8.51
CA VAL A 24 -22.82 3.09 -9.28
C VAL A 24 -22.74 3.95 -10.55
N SER A 25 -23.87 4.16 -11.24
CA SER A 25 -23.90 4.98 -12.47
C SER A 25 -23.77 6.49 -12.21
N ILE A 26 -24.27 7.00 -11.07
CA ILE A 26 -24.04 8.39 -10.64
C ILE A 26 -22.56 8.58 -10.28
N ASN A 27 -21.92 7.59 -9.65
CA ASN A 27 -20.50 7.67 -9.29
C ASN A 27 -19.58 7.67 -10.53
N LYS A 28 -19.90 6.88 -11.57
CA LYS A 28 -19.18 6.93 -12.86
C LYS A 28 -19.28 8.29 -13.55
N ARG A 29 -20.45 8.95 -13.53
CA ARG A 29 -20.62 10.30 -14.08
C ARG A 29 -19.90 11.40 -13.29
N SER A 30 -19.67 11.20 -11.98
CA SER A 30 -18.85 12.10 -11.16
C SER A 30 -17.37 12.03 -11.54
N ILE A 31 -16.86 10.84 -11.84
CA ILE A 31 -15.47 10.60 -12.24
C ILE A 31 -15.19 11.17 -13.64
N GLU A 32 -16.10 10.96 -14.61
CA GLU A 32 -15.95 11.56 -15.95
C GLU A 32 -16.01 13.10 -15.93
N LYS A 33 -16.84 13.69 -15.06
CA LYS A 33 -16.89 15.16 -14.93
C LYS A 33 -15.63 15.74 -14.28
N ARG A 34 -14.94 14.98 -13.40
CA ARG A 34 -13.65 15.39 -12.82
C ARG A 34 -12.51 15.29 -13.85
N ALA A 35 -12.49 14.21 -14.65
CA ALA A 35 -11.51 14.04 -15.74
C ALA A 35 -11.62 15.13 -16.83
N VAL A 36 -12.83 15.54 -17.21
CA VAL A 36 -13.04 16.61 -18.21
C VAL A 36 -12.76 18.01 -17.65
N GLN A 37 -12.86 18.21 -16.32
CA GLN A 37 -12.56 19.49 -15.67
C GLN A 37 -11.05 19.68 -15.41
N GLU A 38 -10.30 18.60 -15.18
CA GLU A 38 -8.83 18.63 -15.11
C GLU A 38 -8.18 18.84 -16.48
N GLN A 39 -8.71 18.22 -17.55
CA GLN A 39 -8.18 18.37 -18.90
C GLN A 39 -8.41 19.77 -19.53
N ASN A 40 -9.44 20.50 -19.06
CA ASN A 40 -9.67 21.90 -19.43
C ASN A 40 -8.86 22.91 -18.59
N ARG A 41 -8.36 22.52 -17.40
CA ARG A 41 -7.44 23.36 -16.60
C ARG A 41 -6.00 23.33 -17.11
N THR A 42 -5.57 22.20 -17.68
CA THR A 42 -4.21 22.04 -18.24
C THR A 42 -3.96 22.82 -19.54
N ASN A 43 -4.99 23.31 -20.24
CA ASN A 43 -4.83 24.05 -21.51
C ASN A 43 -4.80 25.59 -21.40
N LEU A 44 -4.85 26.15 -20.19
CA LEU A 44 -4.87 27.62 -19.99
C LEU A 44 -3.71 28.16 -19.14
N GLN A 45 -2.78 27.33 -18.66
CA GLN A 45 -1.67 27.76 -17.80
C GLN A 45 -0.32 27.89 -18.53
N GLY A 46 -0.36 28.08 -19.84
CA GLY A 46 0.80 28.45 -20.64
C GLY A 46 0.86 29.96 -20.91
N GLN A 47 0.84 30.84 -19.91
CA GLN A 47 1.38 32.21 -20.04
C GLN A 47 1.42 33.01 -18.73
N LYS A 48 2.64 33.19 -18.24
CA LYS A 48 3.18 34.39 -17.58
C LYS A 48 2.61 34.87 -16.23
N THR A 49 3.57 35.02 -15.31
CA THR A 49 3.83 36.11 -14.36
C THR A 49 3.41 36.01 -12.89
N ASN A 50 4.45 36.17 -12.07
CA ASN A 50 4.56 36.81 -10.76
C ASN A 50 4.38 35.99 -9.46
N LYS A 51 5.55 35.63 -8.91
CA LYS A 51 6.09 36.05 -7.61
C LYS A 51 5.09 36.19 -6.44
N ASN A 52 5.42 35.39 -5.42
CA ASN A 52 5.12 35.52 -3.99
C ASN A 52 3.71 35.14 -3.54
N ARG A 53 3.70 34.21 -2.57
CA ARG A 53 2.61 33.72 -1.71
C ARG A 53 1.77 32.58 -2.28
N GLN A 54 2.29 31.36 -2.12
CA GLN A 54 1.50 30.18 -1.78
C GLN A 54 2.46 29.03 -1.37
N SER A 55 3.07 29.15 -0.20
CA SER A 55 3.91 28.08 0.39
C SER A 55 3.52 27.78 1.84
N GLN A 56 2.27 28.01 2.23
CA GLN A 56 1.83 27.83 3.62
C GLN A 56 0.41 27.25 3.77
N GLN A 57 -0.10 26.53 2.77
CA GLN A 57 -1.47 25.96 2.85
C GLN A 57 -1.59 24.48 2.47
N SER A 58 -0.49 23.75 2.32
CA SER A 58 -0.45 22.28 2.19
C SER A 58 -0.09 21.54 3.50
N SER A 59 0.43 22.24 4.51
CA SER A 59 1.32 21.64 5.51
C SER A 59 0.66 20.96 6.73
N ILE A 60 -0.59 20.51 6.68
CA ILE A 60 -1.20 19.81 7.84
C ILE A 60 -1.87 18.49 7.46
N ARG A 61 -2.37 18.34 6.23
CA ARG A 61 -2.95 17.07 5.75
C ARG A 61 -1.98 16.23 4.92
N ASP A 62 -1.04 16.86 4.23
CA ASP A 62 -0.04 16.15 3.45
C ASP A 62 1.04 15.50 4.34
N ASP A 63 1.13 15.90 5.61
CA ASP A 63 2.07 15.31 6.56
C ASP A 63 1.62 13.91 7.02
N GLU A 64 0.34 13.57 7.04
CA GLU A 64 -0.10 12.25 7.55
C GLU A 64 0.44 11.07 6.72
N TYR A 65 0.55 11.25 5.40
CA TYR A 65 0.88 10.20 4.44
C TYR A 65 2.30 10.29 3.86
N HIS A 66 3.09 11.28 4.28
CA HIS A 66 4.40 11.53 3.71
C HIS A 66 5.49 11.75 4.76
N VAL A 67 6.73 11.44 4.39
CA VAL A 67 7.95 11.75 5.12
C VAL A 67 8.91 12.41 4.14
N GLY A 68 9.30 13.66 4.42
CA GLY A 68 10.23 14.41 3.56
C GLY A 68 9.81 14.51 2.08
N GLY A 69 8.51 14.47 1.79
CA GLY A 69 7.95 14.62 0.43
C GLY A 69 7.71 13.31 -0.33
N ILE A 70 8.17 12.18 0.18
CA ILE A 70 7.80 10.85 -0.33
C ILE A 70 6.71 10.20 0.53
N THR A 71 6.03 9.18 0.02
CA THR A 71 5.02 8.45 0.79
C THR A 71 5.65 7.73 1.98
N THR A 72 4.86 7.51 3.04
CA THR A 72 5.31 6.81 4.24
C THR A 72 5.71 5.37 3.93
N GLU A 73 4.98 4.66 3.07
CA GLU A 73 5.34 3.29 2.68
C GLU A 73 6.66 3.25 1.94
N TYR A 74 6.90 4.20 1.02
CA TYR A 74 8.16 4.25 0.31
C TYR A 74 9.33 4.53 1.25
N PHE A 75 9.15 5.45 2.21
CA PHE A 75 10.14 5.70 3.25
C PHE A 75 10.42 4.44 4.09
N ILE A 76 9.39 3.68 4.49
CA ILE A 76 9.57 2.41 5.21
C ILE A 76 10.37 1.40 4.37
N LEU A 77 10.07 1.27 3.08
CA LEU A 77 10.83 0.36 2.20
C LEU A 77 12.28 0.81 2.00
N ILE A 78 12.57 2.11 2.02
CA ILE A 78 13.95 2.63 2.04
C ILE A 78 14.66 2.21 3.33
N LEU A 79 13.99 2.33 4.49
CA LEU A 79 14.54 1.85 5.76
C LEU A 79 14.84 0.35 5.72
N MET A 80 13.94 -0.46 5.13
CA MET A 80 14.16 -1.91 4.95
C MET A 80 15.33 -2.21 4.02
N LYS A 81 15.42 -1.51 2.88
CA LYS A 81 16.51 -1.65 1.90
C LYS A 81 17.88 -1.44 2.54
N HIS A 82 17.99 -0.45 3.43
CA HIS A 82 19.22 -0.14 4.14
C HIS A 82 19.36 -0.86 5.49
N TYR A 83 18.35 -1.65 5.88
CA TYR A 83 18.24 -2.27 7.19
C TYR A 83 18.60 -1.29 8.33
N SER A 84 17.97 -0.12 8.31
CA SER A 84 18.31 1.02 9.17
C SER A 84 17.08 1.62 9.87
N MET A 85 17.29 2.20 11.04
CA MET A 85 16.28 2.95 11.81
C MET A 85 16.26 4.45 11.46
N TYR A 86 17.14 4.88 10.54
CA TYR A 86 17.37 6.28 10.19
C TYR A 86 17.81 6.43 8.73
N TYR A 87 17.24 7.40 8.02
CA TYR A 87 17.59 7.73 6.64
C TYR A 87 17.26 9.20 6.33
N ALA A 88 18.13 9.89 5.61
CA ALA A 88 17.90 11.27 5.13
C ALA A 88 17.46 12.28 6.21
N ASP A 89 18.06 12.23 7.40
CA ASP A 89 17.70 13.04 8.58
C ASP A 89 16.37 12.68 9.28
N TYR A 90 15.69 11.64 8.83
CA TYR A 90 14.46 11.13 9.44
C TYR A 90 14.75 9.81 10.18
N SER A 91 14.33 9.72 11.45
CA SER A 91 14.27 8.46 12.18
C SER A 91 12.93 7.76 11.93
N TYR A 92 12.87 6.44 12.13
CA TYR A 92 11.63 5.68 12.10
C TYR A 92 10.55 6.22 13.06
N GLU A 93 10.92 6.94 14.13
CA GLU A 93 9.97 7.59 15.05
C GLU A 93 9.04 8.60 14.36
N VAL A 94 9.44 9.16 13.21
CA VAL A 94 8.59 10.04 12.40
C VAL A 94 7.32 9.35 11.90
N LEU A 95 7.32 8.01 11.87
CA LEU A 95 6.17 7.19 11.51
C LEU A 95 5.06 7.20 12.56
N PHE A 96 5.32 7.71 13.77
CA PHE A 96 4.31 7.81 14.81
C PHE A 96 3.14 8.70 14.36
N ASN A 97 1.93 8.15 14.39
CA ASN A 97 0.69 8.75 13.86
C ASN A 97 0.67 9.00 12.34
N LYS A 98 1.63 8.46 11.59
CA LYS A 98 1.58 8.47 10.12
C LYS A 98 0.70 7.32 9.62
N LYS A 99 0.17 7.51 8.41
CA LYS A 99 -0.61 6.50 7.69
C LYS A 99 0.00 6.20 6.35
N THR A 100 -0.25 5.00 5.85
CA THR A 100 0.03 4.61 4.47
C THR A 100 -1.05 5.20 3.55
N GLN A 101 -0.84 5.22 2.23
CA GLN A 101 -1.85 5.64 1.25
C GLN A 101 -3.16 4.83 1.34
N GLN A 102 -3.12 3.65 1.96
CA GLN A 102 -4.29 2.81 2.24
C GLN A 102 -4.90 3.05 3.63
N ASP A 103 -4.52 4.14 4.31
CA ASP A 103 -4.95 4.49 5.68
C ASP A 103 -4.55 3.43 6.74
N TYR A 104 -3.51 2.63 6.45
CA TYR A 104 -2.94 1.67 7.39
C TYR A 104 -1.96 2.37 8.32
N ASP A 105 -1.77 1.83 9.52
CA ASP A 105 -0.80 2.38 10.48
C ASP A 105 0.63 2.19 10.00
N ALA A 106 1.34 3.30 9.74
CA ALA A 106 2.69 3.24 9.18
C ALA A 106 3.70 2.62 10.15
N PHE A 107 3.51 2.80 11.46
CA PHE A 107 4.37 2.21 12.47
C PHE A 107 4.16 0.70 12.55
N ALA A 108 2.92 0.23 12.47
CA ALA A 108 2.62 -1.20 12.41
C ALA A 108 3.19 -1.87 11.14
N LEU A 109 3.15 -1.17 9.99
CA LEU A 109 3.77 -1.67 8.76
C LEU A 109 5.29 -1.80 8.94
N PHE A 110 5.91 -0.79 9.53
CA PHE A 110 7.34 -0.82 9.85
C PHE A 110 7.70 -1.99 10.76
N ASP A 111 6.99 -2.18 11.87
CA ASP A 111 7.28 -3.25 12.85
C ASP A 111 7.17 -4.64 12.21
N GLY A 112 6.13 -4.88 11.41
CA GLY A 112 5.93 -6.15 10.74
C GLY A 112 6.98 -6.42 9.66
N LEU A 113 7.37 -5.40 8.88
CA LEU A 113 8.46 -5.53 7.91
C LEU A 113 9.81 -5.69 8.60
N TRP A 114 10.05 -5.00 9.72
CA TRP A 114 11.30 -5.14 10.47
C TRP A 114 11.49 -6.58 10.98
N SER A 115 10.43 -7.17 11.53
CA SER A 115 10.41 -8.56 11.99
C SER A 115 10.65 -9.53 10.82
N LEU A 116 9.97 -9.32 9.69
CA LEU A 116 10.19 -10.11 8.48
C LEU A 116 11.61 -10.01 7.95
N PHE A 117 12.16 -8.79 7.84
CA PHE A 117 13.49 -8.58 7.30
C PHE A 117 14.58 -9.18 8.19
N GLY A 118 14.35 -9.23 9.51
CA GLY A 118 15.20 -9.98 10.44
C GLY A 118 15.13 -11.50 10.26
N ALA A 119 13.99 -12.03 9.83
CA ALA A 119 13.77 -13.47 9.62
C ALA A 119 14.20 -13.98 8.22
N PHE A 120 14.46 -13.09 7.26
CA PHE A 120 14.65 -13.49 5.86
C PHE A 120 15.78 -14.49 5.63
N ASP A 121 16.88 -14.38 6.36
CA ASP A 121 18.02 -15.28 6.15
C ASP A 121 17.62 -16.73 6.50
N GLU A 122 16.91 -16.96 7.61
CA GLU A 122 16.41 -18.29 8.00
C GLU A 122 15.29 -18.79 7.05
N ILE A 123 14.41 -17.90 6.62
CA ILE A 123 13.35 -18.22 5.64
C ILE A 123 13.96 -18.69 4.30
N LEU A 124 15.05 -18.05 3.87
CA LEU A 124 15.65 -18.31 2.55
C LEU A 124 16.66 -19.45 2.56
N GLU A 125 17.07 -19.96 3.73
CA GLU A 125 17.87 -21.18 3.89
C GLU A 125 17.09 -22.44 3.49
N LEU A 126 15.78 -22.45 3.68
CA LEU A 126 14.87 -23.56 3.33
C LEU A 126 15.14 -24.88 4.07
N ASP A 127 15.96 -24.88 5.12
CA ASP A 127 16.27 -26.07 5.93
C ASP A 127 15.04 -26.69 6.60
N TYR A 128 13.97 -25.90 6.78
CA TYR A 128 12.67 -26.32 7.31
C TYR A 128 11.78 -27.06 6.29
N VAL A 129 12.22 -27.20 5.04
CA VAL A 129 11.43 -27.81 3.96
C VAL A 129 11.74 -29.29 3.85
N GLU A 130 10.79 -30.12 4.27
CA GLU A 130 10.92 -31.58 4.18
C GLU A 130 9.98 -32.16 3.12
N LYS A 131 10.52 -32.98 2.21
CA LYS A 131 9.73 -33.70 1.18
C LYS A 131 8.85 -32.78 0.31
N GLY A 132 9.29 -31.54 0.12
CA GLY A 132 8.66 -30.56 -0.76
C GLY A 132 7.63 -29.64 -0.11
N PHE A 133 7.49 -29.69 1.22
CA PHE A 133 6.69 -28.72 1.97
C PHE A 133 7.40 -28.36 3.27
N GLY A 134 7.37 -27.09 3.65
CA GLY A 134 7.97 -26.60 4.89
C GLY A 134 7.08 -25.59 5.59
N GLU A 135 7.09 -25.65 6.92
CA GLU A 135 6.50 -24.65 7.80
C GLU A 135 7.60 -24.14 8.74
N LEU A 136 7.68 -22.83 8.92
CA LEU A 136 8.62 -22.17 9.82
C LEU A 136 7.88 -21.11 10.63
N TYR A 137 8.19 -21.03 11.92
CA TYR A 137 7.75 -19.94 12.77
C TYR A 137 8.96 -19.37 13.51
N VAL A 138 9.29 -18.12 13.23
CA VAL A 138 10.42 -17.41 13.84
C VAL A 138 10.02 -15.96 14.13
N ASP A 139 10.26 -15.48 15.35
CA ASP A 139 10.07 -14.09 15.74
C ASP A 139 8.71 -13.46 15.33
N GLY A 140 7.62 -14.23 15.43
CA GLY A 140 6.28 -13.75 15.07
C GLY A 140 5.93 -13.86 13.59
N VAL A 141 6.84 -14.37 12.76
CA VAL A 141 6.67 -14.61 11.32
C VAL A 141 6.30 -16.08 11.09
N ASP A 142 5.14 -16.32 10.49
CA ASP A 142 4.66 -17.64 10.08
C ASP A 142 4.85 -17.82 8.58
N VAL A 143 5.64 -18.83 8.19
CA VAL A 143 5.99 -19.11 6.80
C VAL A 143 5.55 -20.52 6.41
N THR A 144 4.95 -20.62 5.23
CA THR A 144 4.69 -21.89 4.56
C THR A 144 5.29 -21.84 3.17
N TYR A 145 5.94 -22.92 2.73
CA TYR A 145 6.49 -23.02 1.38
C TYR A 145 6.19 -24.40 0.78
N ASP A 146 5.65 -24.42 -0.43
CA ASP A 146 5.41 -25.63 -1.22
C ASP A 146 6.29 -25.61 -2.47
N THR A 147 7.27 -26.52 -2.54
CA THR A 147 8.23 -26.59 -3.65
C THR A 147 7.59 -27.04 -4.97
N LYS A 148 6.39 -27.65 -4.93
CA LYS A 148 5.71 -28.13 -6.14
C LYS A 148 5.02 -26.99 -6.87
N THR A 149 4.45 -26.07 -6.12
CA THR A 149 3.81 -24.87 -6.67
C THR A 149 4.77 -23.70 -6.75
N ASP A 150 5.90 -23.78 -6.04
CA ASP A 150 6.85 -22.70 -5.81
C ASP A 150 6.14 -21.45 -5.27
N ILE A 151 5.33 -21.65 -4.23
CA ILE A 151 4.60 -20.58 -3.55
C ILE A 151 5.01 -20.58 -2.09
N MET A 152 5.52 -19.42 -1.66
CA MET A 152 5.79 -19.10 -0.27
C MET A 152 4.71 -18.13 0.22
N ASN A 153 4.12 -18.42 1.37
CA ASN A 153 3.23 -17.49 2.07
C ASN A 153 3.83 -17.16 3.42
N ILE A 154 3.95 -15.86 3.67
CA ILE A 154 4.51 -15.28 4.88
C ILE A 154 3.43 -14.44 5.55
N LYS A 155 3.14 -14.73 6.81
CA LYS A 155 2.22 -13.94 7.64
C LYS A 155 2.99 -13.31 8.79
N VAL A 156 2.81 -12.00 8.95
CA VAL A 156 3.43 -11.21 10.02
C VAL A 156 2.55 -10.02 10.31
N ASP A 157 2.25 -9.76 11.59
CA ASP A 157 1.47 -8.59 12.05
C ASP A 157 0.18 -8.29 11.25
N GLY A 158 -0.53 -9.36 10.86
CA GLY A 158 -1.79 -9.26 10.11
C GLY A 158 -1.64 -9.02 8.61
N MET A 159 -0.40 -8.87 8.11
CA MET A 159 -0.03 -8.82 6.70
C MET A 159 0.14 -10.23 6.14
N LEU A 160 -0.18 -10.38 4.85
CA LEU A 160 0.15 -11.57 4.07
C LEU A 160 1.03 -11.14 2.88
N ILE A 161 2.24 -11.67 2.83
CA ILE A 161 3.15 -11.56 1.70
C ILE A 161 3.21 -12.94 1.04
N SER A 162 3.03 -12.98 -0.27
CA SER A 162 2.98 -14.23 -1.02
C SER A 162 3.66 -14.05 -2.37
N GLY A 163 4.42 -15.07 -2.78
CA GLY A 163 5.09 -15.10 -4.07
C GLY A 163 5.94 -16.34 -4.22
N ASN A 164 6.57 -16.48 -5.38
CA ASN A 164 7.57 -17.53 -5.59
C ASN A 164 8.90 -17.21 -4.90
N LEU A 165 9.80 -18.19 -4.84
CA LEU A 165 11.06 -18.03 -4.11
C LEU A 165 11.90 -16.87 -4.67
N ASP A 166 11.90 -16.66 -5.99
CA ASP A 166 12.65 -15.59 -6.64
C ASP A 166 12.04 -14.20 -6.34
N GLU A 167 10.72 -14.08 -6.30
CA GLU A 167 10.01 -12.86 -5.91
C GLU A 167 10.27 -12.49 -4.44
N ILE A 168 10.25 -13.47 -3.54
CA ILE A 168 10.58 -13.25 -2.12
C ILE A 168 12.04 -12.83 -1.96
N ARG A 169 12.97 -13.45 -2.70
CA ARG A 169 14.38 -13.04 -2.74
C ARG A 169 14.56 -11.64 -3.31
N ALA A 170 13.82 -11.30 -4.37
CA ALA A 170 13.86 -9.96 -4.96
C ALA A 170 13.35 -8.91 -3.95
N PHE A 171 12.26 -9.19 -3.24
CA PHE A 171 11.74 -8.32 -2.19
C PHE A 171 12.70 -8.13 -1.03
N ARG A 172 13.36 -9.20 -0.58
CA ARG A 172 14.40 -9.14 0.46
C ARG A 172 15.57 -8.23 0.07
N ASN A 173 15.99 -8.26 -1.19
CA ASN A 173 17.19 -7.54 -1.66
C ASN A 173 16.88 -6.12 -2.12
N GLU A 174 15.77 -5.91 -2.81
CA GLU A 174 15.37 -4.63 -3.41
C GLU A 174 13.90 -4.32 -3.10
N PRO A 175 13.53 -4.09 -1.83
CA PRO A 175 12.13 -3.92 -1.42
C PRO A 175 11.44 -2.74 -2.10
N THR A 176 12.18 -1.67 -2.38
CA THR A 176 11.68 -0.48 -3.08
C THR A 176 11.28 -0.77 -4.52
N GLU A 177 11.94 -1.71 -5.19
CA GLU A 177 11.64 -2.10 -6.57
C GLU A 177 10.57 -3.21 -6.64
N ASN A 178 10.37 -3.90 -5.51
CA ASN A 178 9.46 -5.03 -5.37
C ASN A 178 8.29 -4.72 -4.41
N PHE A 179 7.87 -3.44 -4.34
CA PHE A 179 6.80 -2.96 -3.46
C PHE A 179 5.47 -3.69 -3.64
N PHE A 180 5.24 -4.27 -4.82
CA PHE A 180 4.02 -5.01 -5.14
C PHE A 180 3.81 -6.25 -4.26
N MET A 181 4.86 -6.72 -3.59
CA MET A 181 4.82 -7.82 -2.64
C MET A 181 4.10 -7.46 -1.33
N LEU A 182 3.95 -6.16 -1.02
CA LEU A 182 3.22 -5.70 0.16
C LEU A 182 1.73 -6.04 0.06
N ASP A 183 1.13 -6.35 1.21
CA ASP A 183 -0.31 -6.59 1.30
C ASP A 183 -1.08 -5.33 0.86
N ILE A 184 -2.03 -5.50 -0.06
CA ILE A 184 -2.87 -4.42 -0.61
C ILE A 184 -3.65 -3.63 0.46
N ARG A 185 -3.85 -4.22 1.64
CA ARG A 185 -4.52 -3.56 2.78
C ARG A 185 -3.58 -2.62 3.54
N THR A 186 -2.28 -2.77 3.35
CA THR A 186 -1.26 -2.05 4.11
C THR A 186 -0.57 -0.98 3.28
N ALA A 187 -0.45 -1.14 1.98
CA ALA A 187 0.35 -0.24 1.16
C ALA A 187 -0.23 -0.04 -0.25
N SER A 188 0.11 1.08 -0.88
CA SER A 188 -0.26 1.35 -2.26
C SER A 188 0.31 0.32 -3.24
N GLN A 189 -0.36 0.16 -4.37
CA GLN A 189 0.13 -0.62 -5.52
C GLN A 189 0.39 0.28 -6.73
N LEU A 190 0.30 1.61 -6.56
CA LEU A 190 0.58 2.58 -7.60
C LEU A 190 2.08 2.90 -7.61
N LEU A 191 2.73 2.67 -8.76
CA LEU A 191 4.16 2.97 -8.92
C LEU A 191 4.51 4.41 -8.55
N SER A 192 3.65 5.38 -8.87
CA SER A 192 3.86 6.80 -8.57
C SER A 192 4.11 7.08 -7.08
N ASP A 193 3.56 6.25 -6.20
CA ASP A 193 3.65 6.44 -4.76
C ASP A 193 5.00 5.99 -4.21
N TYR A 194 5.76 5.22 -5.01
CA TYR A 194 7.11 4.72 -4.71
C TYR A 194 8.17 5.37 -5.59
N MET A 195 7.87 6.54 -6.15
CA MET A 195 8.79 7.35 -6.92
C MET A 195 9.14 8.63 -6.17
N GLY A 196 10.35 9.12 -6.38
CA GLY A 196 10.87 10.34 -5.78
C GLY A 196 12.13 10.07 -4.96
N ASP A 197 12.73 11.14 -4.46
CA ASP A 197 13.82 11.08 -3.50
C ASP A 197 13.48 11.98 -2.32
N ILE A 198 13.71 11.48 -1.12
CA ILE A 198 13.47 12.23 0.11
C ILE A 198 14.52 13.33 0.31
N ASP A 199 15.69 13.20 -0.34
CA ASP A 199 16.73 14.23 -0.29
C ASP A 199 16.47 15.38 -1.27
N ASP A 200 15.65 15.20 -2.32
CA ASP A 200 15.34 16.22 -3.33
C ASP A 200 14.51 17.40 -2.79
N TYR A 201 13.89 17.27 -1.61
CA TYR A 201 13.04 18.31 -1.01
C TYR A 201 13.80 19.33 -0.14
N LYS A 202 15.14 19.23 -0.03
CA LYS A 202 15.98 20.09 0.82
C LYS A 202 16.56 21.34 0.14
N ASP A 203 16.15 21.65 -1.10
CA ASP A 203 16.60 22.84 -1.86
C ASP A 203 15.71 24.10 -1.70
#